data_AF-A0A531M564-F1
#
_entry.id   AF-A0A531M564-F1
#
_cell.length_a   1.000
_cell.length_b   1.000
_cell.length_c   1.000
_cell.angle_alpha   90.00
_cell.angle_beta   90.00
_cell.angle_gamma   90.00
#
_symmetry.space_group_name_H-M   'P 1'
#
loop_
_entity.id
_entity.type
_entity.pdbx_description
1 polymer ?
#
loop_
_entity_poly.entity_id
_entity_poly.type
_entity_poly.pdbx_seq_one_letter_code
_entity_poly.pdbx_strand_id
1 'polypeptide(L)'
;KKDHASITAALIQSAMTEQKLGQDIEDIGAKLEGLKGQQQKIRASLAARRDVLAEVLGALQRMGLNPPPAILVKPEDALSSVRSAILLGAVVPELRQQTDALLADLKEQTRVTASIEAERARLTAAVGDQAAEKRRLGMLLEAKQKLEADTKAQMAAERQRSE
;
A
#
# COMPACT_ATOMS: atom_id res chain seq x y z
N LYS A 1 -28.34 -15.82 -38.41
CA LYS A 1 -26.90 -16.23 -38.43
C LYS A 1 -25.96 -15.11 -37.95
N LYS A 2 -26.14 -13.85 -38.39
CA LYS A 2 -25.30 -12.71 -37.98
C LYS A 2 -25.34 -12.43 -36.47
N ASP A 3 -26.51 -12.64 -35.84
CA ASP A 3 -26.70 -12.38 -34.40
C ASP A 3 -25.94 -13.36 -33.50
N HIS A 4 -25.96 -14.66 -33.82
CA HIS A 4 -25.20 -15.69 -33.10
C HIS A 4 -23.69 -15.42 -33.09
N ALA A 5 -23.14 -15.06 -34.25
CA ALA A 5 -21.72 -14.72 -34.36
C ALA A 5 -21.37 -13.46 -33.55
N SER A 6 -22.25 -12.45 -33.56
CA SER A 6 -22.04 -11.22 -32.81
C SER A 6 -22.07 -11.43 -31.29
N ILE A 7 -23.02 -12.22 -30.78
CA ILE A 7 -23.13 -12.54 -29.34
C ILE A 7 -21.94 -13.38 -28.90
N THR A 8 -21.53 -14.36 -29.71
CA THR A 8 -20.36 -15.20 -29.39
C THR A 8 -19.08 -14.37 -29.36
N ALA A 9 -18.90 -13.45 -30.32
CA ALA A 9 -17.77 -12.52 -30.31
C ALA A 9 -17.78 -11.60 -29.09
N ALA A 10 -18.95 -11.06 -28.73
CA ALA A 10 -19.11 -10.23 -27.53
C ALA A 10 -18.80 -11.00 -26.24
N LEU A 11 -19.23 -12.27 -26.13
CA LEU A 11 -18.91 -13.14 -25.00
C LEU A 11 -17.41 -13.37 -24.85
N ILE A 12 -16.72 -13.67 -25.96
CA ILE A 12 -15.27 -13.88 -25.96
C ILE A 12 -14.55 -12.61 -25.51
N GLN A 13 -14.91 -11.45 -26.07
CA GLN A 13 -14.31 -10.16 -25.69
C GLN A 13 -14.56 -9.82 -24.23
N SER A 14 -15.78 -10.04 -23.74
CA SER A 14 -16.13 -9.84 -22.34
C SER A 14 -15.36 -10.78 -21.40
N ALA A 15 -15.19 -12.06 -21.79
CA ALA A 15 -14.41 -13.02 -21.01
C ALA A 15 -12.91 -12.65 -20.95
N MET A 16 -12.34 -12.20 -22.08
CA MET A 16 -10.97 -11.70 -22.12
C MET A 16 -10.79 -10.45 -21.23
N THR A 17 -11.78 -9.57 -21.23
CA THR A 17 -11.76 -8.35 -20.41
C THR A 17 -11.86 -8.70 -18.92
N GLU A 18 -12.73 -9.64 -18.54
CA GLU A 18 -12.86 -10.13 -17.16
C GLU A 18 -11.55 -10.76 -16.67
N GLN A 19 -10.91 -11.60 -17.49
CA GLN A 19 -9.62 -12.21 -17.16
C GLN A 19 -8.55 -11.14 -16.95
N LYS A 20 -8.48 -10.14 -17.84
CA LYS A 20 -7.51 -9.04 -17.72
C LYS A 20 -7.74 -8.23 -16.45
N LEU A 21 -8.98 -7.87 -16.15
CA LEU A 21 -9.34 -7.16 -14.91
C LEU A 21 -8.97 -8.00 -13.67
N GLY A 22 -9.15 -9.31 -13.73
CA GLY A 22 -8.69 -10.23 -12.69
C GLY A 22 -7.18 -10.17 -12.44
N GLN A 23 -6.38 -10.20 -13.51
CA GLN A 23 -4.92 -10.05 -13.41
C GLN A 23 -4.53 -8.67 -12.86
N ASP A 24 -5.15 -7.60 -13.35
CA ASP A 24 -4.88 -6.24 -12.88
C ASP A 24 -5.18 -6.10 -11.38
N ILE A 25 -6.27 -6.71 -10.89
CA ILE A 25 -6.63 -6.74 -9.46
C ILE A 25 -5.57 -7.49 -8.64
N GLU A 26 -5.09 -8.62 -9.12
CA GLU A 26 -4.04 -9.40 -8.46
C GLU A 26 -2.72 -8.61 -8.37
N ASP A 27 -2.31 -7.97 -9.47
CA ASP A 27 -1.10 -7.16 -9.54
C ASP A 27 -1.18 -5.93 -8.60
N ILE A 28 -2.32 -5.25 -8.56
CA ILE A 28 -2.58 -4.14 -7.62
C ILE A 28 -2.53 -4.67 -6.18
N GLY A 29 -3.10 -5.84 -5.91
CA GLY A 29 -3.07 -6.50 -4.61
C GLY A 29 -1.63 -6.78 -4.14
N ALA A 30 -0.81 -7.38 -5.00
CA ALA A 30 0.60 -7.66 -4.72
C ALA A 30 1.39 -6.37 -4.44
N LYS A 31 1.15 -5.32 -5.23
CA LYS A 31 1.78 -4.01 -5.02
C LYS A 31 1.37 -3.37 -3.69
N LEU A 32 0.09 -3.44 -3.34
CA LEU A 32 -0.42 -2.96 -2.05
C LEU A 32 0.24 -3.68 -0.88
N GLU A 33 0.44 -5.00 -0.98
CA GLU A 33 1.10 -5.75 0.08
C GLU A 33 2.57 -5.35 0.23
N GLY A 34 3.28 -5.16 -0.88
CA GLY A 34 4.64 -4.61 -0.87
C GLY A 34 4.72 -3.23 -0.20
N LEU A 35 3.80 -2.33 -0.52
CA LEU A 35 3.72 -0.99 0.09
C LEU A 35 3.40 -1.05 1.59
N LYS A 36 2.49 -1.94 2.03
CA LYS A 36 2.21 -2.15 3.46
C LYS A 36 3.44 -2.68 4.20
N GLY A 37 4.16 -3.64 3.61
CA GLY A 37 5.42 -4.13 4.16
C GLY A 37 6.45 -3.01 4.30
N GLN A 38 6.56 -2.13 3.30
CA GLN A 38 7.41 -0.93 3.39
C GLN A 38 6.96 0.02 4.51
N GLN A 39 5.66 0.29 4.62
CA GLN A 39 5.09 1.13 5.67
C GLN A 39 5.38 0.59 7.08
N GLN A 40 5.28 -0.73 7.28
CA GLN A 40 5.60 -1.36 8.56
C GLN A 40 7.08 -1.20 8.93
N LYS A 41 8.00 -1.39 7.97
CA LYS A 41 9.44 -1.18 8.20
C LYS A 41 9.74 0.27 8.61
N ILE A 42 9.12 1.24 7.95
CA ILE A 42 9.28 2.66 8.28
C ILE A 42 8.75 2.94 9.69
N ARG A 43 7.56 2.42 10.04
CA ARG A 43 7.00 2.58 11.38
C ARG A 43 7.90 1.98 12.47
N ALA A 44 8.51 0.81 12.21
CA ALA A 44 9.46 0.20 13.13
C ALA A 44 10.72 1.08 13.29
N SER A 45 11.27 1.62 12.19
CA SER A 45 12.40 2.57 12.23
C SER A 45 12.07 3.81 13.07
N LEU A 46 10.91 4.42 12.83
CA LEU A 46 10.45 5.59 13.58
C LEU A 46 10.25 5.30 15.07
N ALA A 47 9.69 4.13 15.41
CA ALA A 47 9.54 3.71 16.81
C ALA A 47 10.89 3.54 17.51
N ALA A 48 11.83 2.82 16.88
CA ALA A 48 13.17 2.64 17.42
C ALA A 48 13.89 3.98 17.64
N ARG A 49 13.80 4.91 16.68
CA ARG A 49 14.39 6.26 16.81
C ARG A 49 13.74 7.06 17.94
N ARG A 50 12.42 6.98 18.10
CA ARG A 50 11.70 7.66 19.19
C ARG A 50 12.19 7.17 20.55
N ASP A 51 12.39 5.86 20.70
CA ASP A 51 12.84 5.27 21.96
C ASP A 51 14.28 5.71 22.29
N VAL A 52 15.18 5.76 21.29
CA VAL A 52 16.54 6.32 21.45
C VAL A 52 16.50 7.79 21.84
N LEU A 53 15.68 8.62 21.18
CA LEU A 53 15.56 10.04 21.52
C LEU A 53 15.02 10.25 22.94
N ALA A 54 14.08 9.42 23.39
CA ALA A 54 13.57 9.45 24.75
C ALA A 54 14.64 9.09 25.78
N GLU A 55 15.50 8.11 25.49
CA GLU A 55 16.63 7.74 26.34
C GLU A 55 17.66 8.88 26.45
N VAL A 56 18.04 9.48 25.32
CA VAL A 56 18.98 10.61 25.29
C VAL A 56 18.42 11.81 26.05
N LEU A 57 17.15 12.18 25.82
CA LEU A 57 16.50 13.26 26.56
C LEU A 57 16.42 12.97 28.06
N GLY A 58 16.13 11.72 28.44
CA GLY A 58 16.14 11.29 29.83
C GLY A 58 17.53 11.40 30.47
N ALA A 59 18.59 11.02 29.76
CA ALA A 59 19.97 11.15 30.22
C ALA A 59 20.38 12.62 30.40
N LEU A 60 20.06 13.48 29.41
CA LEU A 60 20.33 14.92 29.48
C LEU A 60 19.57 15.59 30.62
N GLN A 61 18.30 15.24 30.81
CA GLN A 61 17.49 15.75 31.91
C GLN A 61 18.07 15.34 33.28
N ARG A 62 18.53 14.09 33.44
CA ARG A 62 19.20 13.63 34.66
C ARG A 62 20.50 14.36 34.93
N MET A 63 21.32 14.60 33.91
CA MET A 63 22.55 15.40 34.03
C MET A 63 22.27 16.87 34.41
N GLY A 64 21.17 17.45 33.90
CA GLY A 64 20.79 18.84 34.19
C GLY A 64 20.12 19.05 35.55
N LEU A 65 19.39 18.05 36.08
CA LEU A 65 18.66 18.14 37.35
C LEU A 65 19.41 17.54 38.55
N ASN A 66 20.32 16.59 38.33
CA ASN A 66 21.19 16.02 39.36
C ASN A 66 22.66 16.14 38.90
N PRO A 67 23.23 17.37 38.88
CA PRO A 67 24.68 17.48 38.81
C PRO A 67 25.28 16.68 39.99
N PRO A 68 26.37 15.91 39.77
CA PRO A 68 26.97 15.12 40.83
C PRO A 68 27.20 15.99 42.08
N PRO A 69 26.89 15.49 43.30
CA PRO A 69 26.92 16.31 44.49
C PRO A 69 28.29 16.94 44.64
N ALA A 70 28.31 18.28 44.68
CA ALA A 70 29.50 19.08 44.94
C ALA A 70 29.93 18.93 46.41
N ILE A 71 30.31 17.72 46.78
CA ILE A 71 30.93 17.42 48.07
C ILE A 71 32.36 17.00 47.72
N LEU A 72 33.23 18.02 47.67
CA LEU A 72 34.67 18.00 47.33
C LEU A 72 35.01 18.07 45.85
N VAL A 73 35.00 19.29 45.31
CA VAL A 73 35.71 19.61 44.08
C VAL A 73 36.88 20.55 44.36
N LYS A 74 38.07 20.13 43.91
CA LYS A 74 39.35 20.85 43.92
C LYS A 74 39.44 21.74 42.67
N PRO A 75 40.44 22.64 42.57
CA PRO A 75 40.58 23.59 41.45
C PRO A 75 40.71 23.00 40.03
N GLU A 76 40.68 21.67 39.87
CA GLU A 76 40.72 20.94 38.59
C GLU A 76 39.38 20.93 37.80
N ASP A 77 38.31 21.51 38.34
CA ASP A 77 36.93 21.48 37.80
C ASP A 77 36.73 22.06 36.41
N ALA A 78 37.59 22.99 35.98
CA ALA A 78 37.56 23.52 34.62
C ALA A 78 37.90 22.44 33.57
N LEU A 79 38.77 21.49 33.92
CA LEU A 79 39.20 20.40 33.04
C LEU A 79 38.12 19.32 32.90
N SER A 80 37.36 19.06 33.97
CA SER A 80 36.13 18.24 33.93
C SER A 80 35.03 18.89 33.09
N SER A 81 34.82 20.21 33.21
CA SER A 81 33.87 20.96 32.36
C SER A 81 34.24 20.95 30.88
N VAL A 82 35.53 21.08 30.54
CA VAL A 82 36.01 20.94 29.16
C VAL A 82 35.83 19.51 28.64
N ARG A 83 36.06 18.48 29.48
CA ARG A 83 35.84 17.08 29.11
C ARG A 83 34.34 16.78 28.87
N SER A 84 33.45 17.37 29.65
CA SER A 84 31.99 17.33 29.42
C SER A 84 31.57 18.10 28.15
N ALA A 85 32.19 19.24 27.86
CA ALA A 85 31.94 19.99 26.62
C ALA A 85 32.46 19.26 25.36
N ILE A 86 33.58 18.54 25.46
CA ILE A 86 34.09 17.67 24.39
C ILE A 86 33.17 16.46 24.16
N LEU A 87 32.64 15.84 25.22
CA LEU A 87 31.66 14.76 25.10
C LEU A 87 30.33 15.26 24.50
N LEU A 88 29.86 16.46 24.85
CA LEU A 88 28.71 17.09 24.17
C LEU A 88 29.02 17.38 22.69
N GLY A 89 30.24 17.81 22.37
CA GLY A 89 30.70 18.05 21.00
C GLY A 89 30.72 16.79 20.11
N ALA A 90 30.83 15.60 20.70
CA ALA A 90 30.76 14.31 19.99
C ALA A 90 29.31 13.85 19.74
N VAL A 91 28.36 14.19 20.63
CA VAL A 91 26.95 13.74 20.56
C VAL A 91 26.12 14.58 19.60
N VAL A 92 26.42 15.88 19.46
CA VAL A 92 25.66 16.79 18.58
C VAL A 92 25.70 16.38 17.09
N PRO A 93 26.84 16.01 16.48
CA PRO A 93 26.89 15.52 15.11
C PRO A 93 26.07 14.24 14.90
N GLU A 94 26.12 13.32 15.85
CA GLU A 94 25.36 12.07 15.80
C GLU A 94 23.85 12.32 15.91
N LEU A 95 23.42 13.23 16.79
CA LEU A 95 22.02 13.68 16.87
C LEU A 95 21.54 14.33 15.58
N ARG A 96 22.39 15.11 14.91
CA ARG A 96 22.06 15.69 13.59
C ARG A 96 21.82 14.58 12.57
N GLN A 97 22.71 13.59 12.48
CA GLN A 97 22.52 12.44 11.58
C GLN A 97 21.23 11.67 11.88
N GLN A 98 20.91 11.44 13.16
CA GLN A 98 19.66 10.78 13.56
C GLN A 98 18.43 11.60 13.17
N THR A 99 18.51 12.93 13.27
CA THR A 99 17.43 13.85 12.89
C THR A 99 17.23 13.88 11.37
N ASP A 100 18.30 13.91 10.59
CA ASP A 100 18.24 13.86 9.12
C ASP A 100 17.59 12.56 8.64
N ALA A 101 17.97 11.43 9.26
CA ALA A 101 17.39 10.13 8.97
C ALA A 101 15.92 10.04 9.41
N LEU A 102 15.54 10.62 10.56
CA LEU A 102 14.15 10.73 10.99
C LEU A 102 13.30 11.53 9.98
N LEU A 103 13.83 12.65 9.50
CA LEU A 103 13.18 13.46 8.45
C LEU A 103 12.99 12.68 7.15
N ALA A 104 13.98 11.87 6.75
CA ALA A 104 13.88 11.00 5.60
C ALA A 104 12.78 9.94 5.80
N ASP A 105 12.75 9.28 6.96
CA ASP A 105 11.75 8.25 7.29
C ASP A 105 10.32 8.82 7.32
N LEU A 106 10.12 10.04 7.85
CA LEU A 106 8.80 10.70 7.88
C LEU A 106 8.33 11.11 6.47
N LYS A 107 9.24 11.62 5.63
CA LYS A 107 8.94 11.91 4.23
C LYS A 107 8.53 10.65 3.49
N GLU A 108 9.29 9.57 3.69
CA GLU A 108 9.01 8.28 3.09
C GLU A 108 7.68 7.69 3.59
N GLN A 109 7.37 7.81 4.89
CA GLN A 109 6.09 7.40 5.45
C GLN A 109 4.92 8.10 4.75
N THR A 110 5.04 9.40 4.53
CA THR A 110 4.01 10.21 3.85
C THR A 110 3.85 9.74 2.40
N ARG A 111 4.96 9.54 1.68
CA ARG A 111 4.98 9.06 0.30
C ARG A 111 4.35 7.68 0.15
N VAL A 112 4.72 6.73 1.01
CA VAL A 112 4.19 5.36 1.00
C VAL A 112 2.71 5.36 1.35
N THR A 113 2.28 6.17 2.32
CA THR A 113 0.87 6.29 2.68
C THR A 113 0.04 6.83 1.51
N ALA A 114 0.50 7.89 0.84
CA ALA A 114 -0.17 8.40 -0.35
C ALA A 114 -0.24 7.35 -1.49
N SER A 115 0.83 6.57 -1.65
CA SER A 115 0.87 5.48 -2.63
C SER A 115 -0.14 4.37 -2.30
N ILE A 116 -0.26 3.98 -1.02
CA ILE A 116 -1.24 2.99 -0.56
C ILE A 116 -2.66 3.46 -0.84
N GLU A 117 -2.99 4.72 -0.53
CA GLU A 117 -4.33 5.25 -0.79
C GLU A 117 -4.65 5.32 -2.28
N ALA A 118 -3.68 5.70 -3.12
CA ALA A 118 -3.83 5.68 -4.57
C ALA A 118 -4.07 4.26 -5.11
N GLU A 119 -3.30 3.27 -4.66
CA GLU A 119 -3.49 1.87 -5.09
C GLU A 119 -4.80 1.27 -4.55
N ARG A 120 -5.26 1.66 -3.35
CA ARG A 120 -6.58 1.28 -2.83
C ARG A 120 -7.72 1.84 -3.70
N ALA A 121 -7.61 3.09 -4.13
CA ALA A 121 -8.58 3.70 -5.03
C ALA A 121 -8.60 2.96 -6.38
N ARG A 122 -7.44 2.62 -6.94
CA ARG A 122 -7.31 1.82 -8.16
C ARG A 122 -7.92 0.43 -8.01
N LEU A 123 -7.65 -0.25 -6.90
CA LEU A 123 -8.23 -1.56 -6.60
C LEU A 123 -9.76 -1.49 -6.57
N THR A 124 -10.31 -0.48 -5.89
CA THR A 124 -11.76 -0.27 -5.78
C THR A 124 -12.40 -0.05 -7.15
N ALA A 125 -11.77 0.76 -8.00
CA ALA A 125 -12.22 0.98 -9.37
C ALA A 125 -12.17 -0.31 -10.20
N ALA A 126 -11.05 -1.04 -10.18
CA ALA A 126 -10.88 -2.28 -10.94
C ALA A 126 -11.89 -3.37 -10.51
N VAL A 127 -12.16 -3.51 -9.21
CA VAL A 127 -13.20 -4.42 -8.68
C VAL A 127 -14.59 -3.99 -9.16
N GLY A 128 -14.86 -2.68 -9.19
CA GLY A 128 -16.11 -2.13 -9.73
C GLY A 128 -16.31 -2.47 -11.22
N ASP A 129 -15.25 -2.30 -12.02
CA ASP A 129 -15.23 -2.63 -13.44
C ASP A 129 -15.41 -4.13 -13.66
N GLN A 130 -14.73 -4.99 -12.88
CA GLN A 130 -14.90 -6.43 -12.95
C GLN A 130 -16.34 -6.85 -12.63
N ALA A 131 -16.97 -6.23 -11.63
CA ALA A 131 -18.37 -6.50 -11.28
C ALA A 131 -19.35 -6.03 -12.36
N ALA A 132 -19.05 -4.95 -13.08
CA ALA A 132 -19.82 -4.51 -14.24
C ALA A 132 -19.66 -5.51 -15.41
N GLU A 133 -18.44 -5.97 -15.68
CA GLU A 133 -18.17 -6.91 -16.77
C GLU A 133 -18.79 -8.29 -16.51
N LYS A 134 -18.78 -8.78 -15.26
CA LYS A 134 -19.49 -10.01 -14.87
C LYS A 134 -20.99 -9.92 -15.10
N ARG A 135 -21.62 -8.77 -14.82
CA ARG A 135 -23.04 -8.54 -15.13
C ARG A 135 -23.29 -8.56 -16.64
N ARG A 136 -22.40 -7.93 -17.42
CA ARG A 136 -22.47 -7.95 -18.89
C ARG A 136 -22.36 -9.37 -19.44
N LEU A 137 -21.42 -10.17 -18.95
CA LEU A 137 -21.29 -11.59 -19.30
C LEU A 137 -22.58 -12.36 -19.02
N GLY A 138 -23.19 -12.17 -17.84
CA GLY A 138 -24.48 -12.78 -17.50
C GLY A 138 -25.58 -12.47 -18.52
N MET A 139 -25.76 -11.18 -18.86
CA MET A 139 -26.75 -10.76 -19.85
C MET A 139 -26.48 -11.35 -21.25
N LEU A 140 -25.22 -11.41 -21.67
CA LEU A 140 -24.84 -12.00 -22.96
C LEU A 140 -25.09 -13.51 -23.00
N LEU A 141 -24.87 -14.22 -21.89
CA LEU A 141 -25.17 -15.65 -21.78
C LEU A 141 -26.68 -15.91 -21.85
N GLU A 142 -27.50 -15.12 -21.15
CA GLU A 142 -28.96 -15.21 -21.23
C GLU A 142 -29.46 -14.91 -22.64
N ALA A 143 -28.93 -13.89 -23.30
CA ALA A 143 -29.28 -13.55 -24.68
C ALA A 143 -28.92 -14.69 -25.66
N LYS A 144 -27.74 -15.31 -25.47
CA LYS A 144 -27.33 -16.48 -26.27
C LYS A 144 -28.29 -17.65 -26.09
N GLN A 145 -28.66 -17.98 -24.85
CA GLN A 145 -29.59 -19.08 -24.56
C GLN A 145 -30.97 -18.87 -25.19
N LYS A 146 -31.52 -17.65 -25.11
CA LYS A 146 -32.79 -17.30 -25.76
C LYS A 146 -32.69 -17.46 -27.28
N LEU A 147 -31.64 -16.92 -27.89
CA LEU A 147 -31.45 -17.02 -29.34
C LEU A 147 -31.31 -18.47 -29.81
N GLU A 148 -30.61 -19.32 -29.05
CA GLU A 148 -30.51 -20.76 -29.33
C GLU A 148 -31.87 -21.48 -29.20
N ALA A 149 -32.66 -21.15 -28.19
CA ALA A 149 -33.99 -21.70 -28.00
C ALA A 149 -34.95 -21.32 -29.14
N ASP A 150 -34.98 -20.04 -29.53
CA ASP A 150 -35.80 -19.54 -30.63
C ASP A 150 -35.40 -20.18 -31.97
N THR A 151 -34.10 -20.31 -32.22
CA THR A 151 -33.60 -20.97 -33.43
C THR A 151 -34.02 -22.44 -33.47
N LYS A 152 -33.94 -23.17 -32.35
CA LYS A 152 -34.40 -24.56 -32.26
C LYS A 152 -35.91 -24.69 -32.50
N ALA A 153 -36.71 -23.78 -31.94
CA ALA A 153 -38.16 -23.76 -32.12
C ALA A 153 -38.55 -23.50 -33.59
N GLN A 154 -37.88 -22.54 -34.24
CA GLN A 154 -38.12 -22.24 -35.67
C GLN A 154 -37.76 -23.44 -36.57
N MET A 155 -36.61 -24.08 -36.34
CA MET A 155 -36.22 -25.27 -37.10
C MET A 155 -37.19 -26.44 -36.92
N ALA A 156 -37.73 -26.63 -35.71
CA ALA A 156 -38.73 -27.66 -35.45
C ALA A 156 -40.04 -27.36 -36.20
N ALA A 157 -40.51 -26.12 -36.17
CA ALA A 157 -41.71 -25.69 -36.88
C ALA A 157 -41.58 -25.80 -38.41
N GLU A 158 -40.39 -25.51 -38.96
CA GLU A 158 -40.13 -25.61 -40.40
C GLU A 158 -40.10 -27.08 -40.89
N ARG A 159 -39.53 -27.99 -40.09
CA ARG A 159 -39.59 -29.43 -40.35
C ARG A 159 -41.02 -29.95 -40.38
N GLN A 160 -41.83 -29.54 -39.40
CA GLN A 160 -43.23 -29.97 -39.27
C GLN A 160 -44.16 -29.40 -40.36
N ARG A 161 -43.74 -28.34 -41.07
CA ARG A 161 -44.45 -27.81 -42.25
C ARG A 161 -44.02 -28.44 -43.57
N SER A 162 -42.88 -29.13 -43.57
CA SER A 162 -42.29 -29.76 -44.76
C SER A 162 -42.57 -31.27 -44.83
N GLU A 163 -43.15 -31.82 -43.76
CA GLU A 163 -43.80 -33.15 -43.68
C GLU A 163 -45.30 -33.02 -43.94
#